data_AF-A0A2U1KX12-F1
#
_entry.id   AF-A0A2U1KX12-F1
#
_cell.length_a   1.000
_cell.length_b   1.000
_cell.length_c   1.000
_cell.angle_alpha   90.00
_cell.angle_beta   90.00
_cell.angle_gamma   90.00
#
_symmetry.space_group_name_H-M   'P 1'
#
loop_
_entity.id
_entity.type
_entity.pdbx_description
1 polymer ?
#
loop_
_entity_poly.entity_id
_entity_poly.type
_entity_poly.pdbx_seq_one_letter_code
_entity_poly.pdbx_strand_id
1 'polypeptide(L)'
;MKDCNISDRLFKVNGHISSAWNWRRSIRDGREKEEMESLVCLIQGVELKSGPDGWSWALESSGKFSVKSLLVKSDEKILTLSHEKTRWNPLVPKKVKILVWRADKDSLETRCNLDKRYIDLHSILCPMCEEDVESLDHLMGWCSWSCSIEFHFQMVGFLSFWGS
;
A
#
# COMPACT_ATOMS: atom_id res chain seq x y z
N MET A 1 40.73 -6.77 0.50
CA MET A 1 40.00 -6.50 1.76
C MET A 1 38.51 -6.50 1.42
N LYS A 2 37.91 -7.68 1.20
CA LYS A 2 36.50 -7.81 0.79
C LYS A 2 35.67 -8.72 1.70
N ASP A 3 36.25 -9.28 2.76
CA ASP A 3 35.58 -10.23 3.65
C ASP A 3 35.66 -9.71 5.10
N CYS A 4 34.85 -8.71 5.43
CA CYS A 4 34.69 -8.25 6.82
C CYS A 4 33.26 -8.55 7.24
N ASN A 5 33.07 -9.56 8.08
CA ASN A 5 31.75 -9.89 8.59
C ASN A 5 31.42 -9.00 9.79
N ILE A 6 30.13 -8.67 9.96
CA ILE A 6 29.66 -7.95 11.14
C ILE A 6 29.91 -8.80 12.41
N SER A 7 29.82 -10.13 12.30
CA SER A 7 30.17 -11.05 13.39
C SER A 7 31.57 -10.82 13.96
N ASP A 8 32.52 -10.40 13.13
CA ASP A 8 33.93 -10.21 13.55
C ASP A 8 34.12 -8.91 14.34
N ARG A 9 33.10 -8.04 14.34
CA ARG A 9 33.10 -6.74 15.02
C ARG A 9 32.26 -6.74 16.28
N LEU A 10 31.46 -7.78 16.53
CA LEU A 10 30.56 -7.87 17.65
C LEU A 10 31.05 -8.88 18.68
N PHE A 11 30.99 -8.51 19.96
CA PHE A 11 31.35 -9.38 21.07
C PHE A 11 30.41 -9.13 22.25
N LYS A 12 30.12 -10.15 23.05
CA LYS A 12 29.27 -10.01 24.25
C LYS A 12 30.12 -9.67 25.46
N VAL A 13 29.76 -8.61 26.18
CA VAL A 13 30.32 -8.22 27.48
C VAL A 13 29.17 -8.14 28.48
N ASN A 14 29.22 -8.92 29.55
CA ASN A 14 28.18 -8.92 30.60
C ASN A 14 26.73 -9.06 30.09
N GLY A 15 26.53 -9.85 29.02
CA GLY A 15 25.21 -10.04 28.40
C GLY A 15 24.81 -8.98 27.37
N HIS A 16 25.53 -7.86 27.27
CA HIS A 16 25.32 -6.83 26.26
C HIS A 16 26.21 -7.04 25.04
N ILE A 17 25.66 -6.81 23.84
CA ILE A 17 26.44 -6.81 22.60
C ILE A 17 27.23 -5.50 22.53
N SER A 18 28.56 -5.62 22.59
CA SER A 18 29.52 -4.54 22.36
C SER A 18 30.14 -4.67 20.97
N SER A 19 30.62 -3.57 20.41
CA SER A 19 31.19 -3.55 19.05
C SER A 19 32.58 -2.92 19.02
N ALA A 20 33.52 -3.55 18.32
CA ALA A 20 34.91 -3.11 18.15
C ALA A 20 35.17 -2.90 16.66
N TRP A 21 35.03 -1.66 16.23
CA TRP A 21 35.18 -1.29 14.84
C TRP A 21 36.62 -0.90 14.50
N ASN A 22 37.12 -1.39 13.38
CA ASN A 22 38.46 -1.06 12.88
C ASN A 22 38.39 0.02 11.78
N TRP A 23 37.85 1.18 12.14
CA TRP A 23 37.70 2.31 11.20
C TRP A 23 39.06 2.94 10.89
N ARG A 24 39.27 3.35 9.63
CA ARG A 24 40.50 4.06 9.22
C ARG A 24 40.64 5.45 9.88
N ARG A 25 39.52 6.05 10.27
CA ARG A 25 39.42 7.35 10.94
C ARG A 25 38.30 7.29 11.98
N SER A 26 38.34 8.20 12.96
CA SER A 26 37.21 8.38 13.87
C SER A 26 35.97 8.85 13.10
N ILE A 27 34.80 8.43 13.62
CA ILE A 27 33.49 8.88 13.15
C ILE A 27 33.39 10.39 13.40
N ARG A 28 32.94 11.14 12.40
CA ARG A 28 32.69 12.58 12.54
C ARG A 28 31.33 12.82 13.19
N ASP A 29 31.15 14.01 13.72
CA ASP A 29 29.86 14.41 14.30
C ASP A 29 28.79 14.67 13.21
N GLY A 30 27.55 14.87 13.65
CA GLY A 30 26.39 15.04 12.78
C GLY A 30 25.90 13.69 12.23
N ARG A 31 25.59 13.65 10.93
CA ARG A 31 24.94 12.50 10.28
C ARG A 31 25.69 11.17 10.46
N GLU A 32 27.03 11.18 10.41
CA GLU A 32 27.84 9.95 10.54
C GLU A 32 27.66 9.31 11.93
N LYS A 33 27.52 10.14 12.98
CA LYS A 33 27.27 9.69 14.34
C LYS A 33 25.84 9.18 14.54
N GLU A 34 24.85 9.87 13.97
CA GLU A 34 23.44 9.44 14.04
C GLU A 34 23.22 8.09 13.34
N GLU A 35 23.84 7.88 12.17
CA GLU A 35 23.82 6.61 11.45
C GLU A 35 24.49 5.50 12.27
N MET A 36 25.60 5.82 12.97
CA MET A 36 26.28 4.88 13.84
C MET A 36 25.44 4.48 15.06
N GLU A 37 24.82 5.44 15.74
CA GLU A 37 23.95 5.18 16.89
C GLU A 37 22.74 4.33 16.47
N SER A 38 22.16 4.64 15.30
CA SER A 38 21.06 3.86 14.71
C SER A 38 21.49 2.42 14.43
N LEU A 39 22.68 2.21 13.87
CA LEU A 39 23.24 0.90 13.60
C LEU A 39 23.48 0.10 14.89
N VAL A 40 24.01 0.73 15.94
CA VAL A 40 24.22 0.08 17.25
C VAL A 40 22.87 -0.37 17.83
N CYS A 41 21.84 0.48 17.77
CA CYS A 41 20.49 0.12 18.20
C CYS A 41 19.90 -1.08 17.42
N LEU A 42 20.10 -1.12 16.10
CA LEU A 42 19.64 -2.25 15.28
C LEU A 42 20.33 -3.56 15.65
N ILE A 43 21.64 -3.51 15.93
CA ILE A 43 22.44 -4.70 16.22
C ILE A 43 22.15 -5.29 17.61
N GLN A 44 21.75 -4.47 18.59
CA GLN A 44 21.51 -4.93 19.97
C GLN A 44 20.48 -6.08 20.07
N GLY A 45 19.53 -6.16 19.13
CA GLY A 45 18.51 -7.22 19.08
C GLY A 45 18.81 -8.38 18.14
N VAL A 46 19.98 -8.42 17.50
CA VAL A 46 20.30 -9.43 16.47
C VAL A 46 21.05 -10.60 17.09
N GLU A 47 20.50 -11.81 16.91
CA GLU A 47 21.23 -13.06 17.13
C GLU A 47 21.87 -13.53 15.83
N LEU A 48 23.18 -13.37 15.72
CA LEU A 48 23.94 -13.89 14.59
C LEU A 48 24.06 -15.41 14.70
N LYS A 49 23.74 -16.10 13.60
CA LYS A 49 23.88 -17.55 13.46
C LYS A 49 25.03 -17.84 12.51
N SER A 50 25.77 -18.92 12.77
CA SER A 50 26.77 -19.41 11.82
C SER A 50 26.04 -20.05 10.64
N GLY A 51 26.18 -19.48 9.45
CA GLY A 51 25.51 -19.92 8.24
C GLY A 51 25.51 -18.85 7.15
N PRO A 52 24.99 -19.17 5.94
CA PRO A 52 24.80 -18.17 4.90
C PRO A 52 23.76 -17.14 5.31
N ASP A 53 23.93 -15.90 4.83
CA ASP A 53 22.97 -14.82 5.07
C ASP A 53 21.60 -15.16 4.46
N GLY A 54 20.55 -14.71 5.14
CA GLY A 54 19.17 -14.91 4.71
C GLY A 54 18.27 -13.74 5.10
N TRP A 55 17.17 -13.58 4.37
CA TRP A 55 16.14 -12.60 4.67
C TRP A 55 15.16 -13.13 5.70
N SER A 56 14.83 -12.31 6.70
CA SER A 56 13.78 -12.60 7.68
C SER A 56 12.66 -11.58 7.60
N TRP A 57 11.44 -12.03 7.87
CA TRP A 57 10.27 -11.17 7.90
C TRP A 57 10.17 -10.45 9.24
N ALA A 58 10.36 -9.13 9.24
CA ALA A 58 10.39 -8.33 10.47
C ALA A 58 9.01 -8.09 11.12
N LEU A 59 7.90 -8.35 10.40
CA LEU A 59 6.55 -8.09 10.92
C LEU A 59 6.01 -9.20 11.83
N GLU A 60 6.65 -10.36 11.84
CA GLU A 60 6.27 -11.48 12.70
C GLU A 60 7.50 -12.06 13.40
N SER A 61 7.35 -12.44 14.67
CA SER A 61 8.40 -13.13 15.43
C SER A 61 8.80 -14.48 14.85
N SER A 62 7.96 -15.06 13.97
CA SER A 62 8.25 -16.28 13.23
C SER A 62 9.38 -16.11 12.21
N GLY A 63 9.67 -14.86 11.81
CA GLY A 63 10.63 -14.53 10.75
C GLY A 63 10.19 -14.99 9.35
N LYS A 64 8.97 -15.56 9.21
CA LYS A 64 8.43 -16.07 7.94
C LYS A 64 7.52 -15.04 7.30
N PHE A 65 7.62 -14.93 5.97
CA PHE A 65 6.73 -14.08 5.21
C PHE A 65 5.28 -14.54 5.33
N SER A 66 4.39 -13.57 5.52
CA SER A 66 2.96 -13.79 5.63
C SER A 66 2.24 -12.61 5.02
N VAL A 67 1.40 -12.88 4.02
CA VAL A 67 0.55 -11.87 3.38
C VAL A 67 -0.37 -11.22 4.43
N LYS A 68 -0.80 -11.98 5.44
CA LYS A 68 -1.66 -11.48 6.52
C LYS A 68 -0.98 -10.36 7.31
N SER A 69 0.27 -10.54 7.77
CA SER A 69 0.96 -9.50 8.54
C SER A 69 1.33 -8.29 7.69
N LEU A 70 1.66 -8.49 6.41
CA LEU A 70 1.82 -7.40 5.46
C LEU A 70 0.54 -6.57 5.34
N LEU A 71 -0.61 -7.23 5.10
CA LEU A 71 -1.89 -6.56 4.90
C LEU A 71 -2.33 -5.82 6.16
N VAL A 72 -2.23 -6.44 7.34
CA VAL A 72 -2.53 -5.76 8.62
C VAL A 72 -1.67 -4.51 8.78
N LYS A 73 -0.36 -4.60 8.48
CA LYS A 73 0.53 -3.43 8.60
C LYS A 73 0.26 -2.36 7.55
N SER A 74 -0.20 -2.76 6.37
CA SER A 74 -0.61 -1.85 5.30
C SER A 74 -1.90 -1.15 5.68
N ASP A 75 -2.88 -1.89 6.19
CA ASP A 75 -4.15 -1.38 6.67
C ASP A 75 -3.94 -0.40 7.85
N GLU A 76 -3.04 -0.66 8.79
CA GLU A 76 -2.68 0.31 9.84
C GLU A 76 -2.22 1.67 9.27
N LYS A 77 -1.50 1.67 8.14
CA LYS A 77 -0.99 2.89 7.50
C LYS A 77 -1.99 3.53 6.54
N ILE A 78 -2.87 2.74 5.93
CA ILE A 78 -3.84 3.19 4.92
C ILE A 78 -5.16 3.60 5.59
N LEU A 79 -5.65 2.83 6.56
CA LEU A 79 -6.91 3.09 7.26
C LEU A 79 -6.80 4.21 8.30
N THR A 80 -5.59 4.61 8.70
CA THR A 80 -5.40 5.85 9.47
C THR A 80 -5.76 7.11 8.66
N LEU A 81 -5.92 7.00 7.34
CA LEU A 81 -6.36 8.09 6.46
C LEU A 81 -7.88 8.12 6.22
N SER A 82 -8.62 7.09 6.62
CA SER A 82 -10.05 6.95 6.35
C SER A 82 -10.75 6.26 7.52
N HIS A 83 -11.31 7.06 8.43
CA HIS A 83 -11.99 6.57 9.64
C HIS A 83 -13.31 5.84 9.38
N GLU A 84 -13.78 5.80 8.13
CA GLU A 84 -15.09 5.24 7.80
C GLU A 84 -14.98 3.79 7.32
N LYS A 85 -15.51 2.87 8.14
CA LYS A 85 -15.68 1.47 7.74
C LYS A 85 -16.83 1.38 6.74
N THR A 86 -16.54 1.00 5.50
CA THR A 86 -17.59 0.74 4.50
C THR A 86 -18.47 -0.44 4.95
N ARG A 87 -19.74 -0.17 5.27
CA ARG A 87 -20.72 -1.20 5.65
C ARG A 87 -21.45 -1.71 4.41
N TRP A 88 -21.08 -2.90 3.94
CA TRP A 88 -21.71 -3.54 2.79
C TRP A 88 -23.00 -4.29 3.15
N ASN A 89 -24.08 -4.07 2.41
CA ASN A 89 -25.30 -4.88 2.53
C ASN A 89 -25.02 -6.33 2.05
N PRO A 90 -25.32 -7.37 2.84
CA PRO A 90 -25.07 -8.77 2.44
C PRO A 90 -25.87 -9.23 1.22
N LEU A 91 -27.02 -8.61 0.93
CA LEU A 91 -27.89 -8.95 -0.20
C LEU A 91 -27.31 -8.52 -1.55
N VAL A 92 -26.32 -7.62 -1.55
CA VAL A 92 -25.71 -7.11 -2.77
C VAL A 92 -24.71 -8.15 -3.31
N PRO A 93 -24.83 -8.56 -4.58
CA PRO A 93 -23.86 -9.47 -5.20
C PRO A 93 -22.43 -8.91 -5.13
N LYS A 94 -21.45 -9.80 -4.95
CA LYS A 94 -20.03 -9.41 -4.83
C LYS A 94 -19.54 -8.54 -5.99
N LYS A 95 -20.01 -8.81 -7.22
CA LYS A 95 -19.66 -8.03 -8.41
C LYS A 95 -20.08 -6.56 -8.30
N VAL A 96 -21.27 -6.31 -7.78
CA VAL A 96 -21.80 -4.95 -7.58
C VAL A 96 -20.98 -4.24 -6.50
N LYS A 97 -20.63 -4.92 -5.39
CA LYS A 97 -19.77 -4.33 -4.34
C LYS A 97 -18.42 -3.89 -4.89
N ILE A 98 -17.79 -4.71 -5.73
CA ILE A 98 -16.51 -4.37 -6.37
C ILE A 98 -16.67 -3.17 -7.31
N LEU A 99 -17.75 -3.13 -8.09
CA LEU A 99 -18.05 -1.99 -8.97
C LEU A 99 -18.20 -0.70 -8.18
N VAL A 100 -19.03 -0.70 -7.12
CA VAL A 100 -19.23 0.47 -6.25
C VAL A 100 -17.93 0.90 -5.58
N TRP A 101 -17.15 -0.05 -5.07
CA TRP A 101 -15.86 0.25 -4.45
C TRP A 101 -14.87 0.86 -5.45
N ARG A 102 -14.86 0.38 -6.70
CA ARG A 102 -14.02 0.96 -7.75
C ARG A 102 -14.49 2.36 -8.14
N ALA A 103 -15.81 2.58 -8.19
CA ALA A 103 -16.42 3.89 -8.46
C ALA A 103 -16.06 4.92 -7.37
N ASP A 104 -16.18 4.54 -6.10
CA ASP A 104 -15.78 5.39 -4.96
C ASP A 104 -14.32 5.84 -5.03
N LYS A 105 -13.43 4.96 -5.49
CA LYS A 105 -12.00 5.26 -5.62
C LYS A 105 -11.61 5.94 -6.94
N ASP A 106 -12.57 6.43 -7.73
CA ASP A 106 -12.36 6.95 -9.10
C ASP A 106 -11.44 6.04 -9.92
N SER A 107 -11.60 4.72 -9.76
CA SER A 107 -10.70 3.70 -10.28
C SER A 107 -11.32 2.84 -11.38
N LEU A 108 -12.53 3.20 -11.82
CA LEU A 108 -13.11 2.60 -13.01
C LEU A 108 -12.28 2.99 -14.25
N GLU A 109 -12.18 2.05 -15.17
CA GLU A 109 -11.45 2.16 -16.44
C GLU A 109 -12.25 3.00 -17.47
N THR A 110 -12.81 4.13 -17.03
CA THR A 110 -13.48 5.06 -17.94
C THR A 110 -12.45 5.76 -18.80
N ARG A 111 -12.80 6.16 -20.04
CA ARG A 111 -11.85 6.89 -20.91
C ARG A 111 -11.30 8.16 -20.25
N CYS A 112 -12.09 8.89 -19.45
CA CYS A 112 -11.56 10.04 -18.72
C CYS A 112 -10.46 9.66 -17.71
N ASN A 113 -10.57 8.49 -17.06
CA ASN A 113 -9.59 8.02 -16.08
C ASN A 113 -8.36 7.38 -16.74
N LEU A 114 -8.54 6.78 -17.90
CA LEU A 114 -7.44 6.28 -18.72
C LEU A 114 -6.61 7.45 -19.30
N ASP A 115 -7.26 8.51 -19.77
CA ASP A 115 -6.62 9.73 -20.25
C ASP A 115 -5.80 10.42 -19.13
N LYS A 116 -6.36 10.54 -17.91
CA LYS A 116 -5.62 11.01 -16.72
C LYS A 116 -4.36 10.17 -16.41
N ARG A 117 -4.32 8.90 -16.84
CA ARG A 117 -3.18 7.98 -16.68
C ARG A 117 -2.25 7.99 -17.90
N TYR A 118 -2.42 8.93 -18.82
CA TYR A 118 -1.62 9.09 -20.04
C TYR A 118 -1.68 7.86 -20.96
N ILE A 119 -2.82 7.15 -20.97
CA ILE A 119 -3.07 6.09 -21.94
C ILE A 119 -3.61 6.73 -23.21
N ASP A 120 -2.95 6.47 -24.34
CA ASP A 120 -3.34 7.02 -25.64
C ASP A 120 -4.70 6.48 -26.07
N LEU A 121 -5.65 7.39 -26.27
CA LEU A 121 -7.02 7.11 -26.65
C LEU A 121 -7.40 7.98 -27.83
N HIS A 122 -8.11 7.39 -28.81
CA HIS A 122 -8.60 8.12 -29.97
C HIS A 122 -9.63 9.21 -29.61
N SER A 123 -10.38 9.00 -28.53
CA SER A 123 -11.38 9.94 -28.01
C SER A 123 -11.70 9.61 -26.55
N ILE A 124 -12.06 10.63 -25.78
CA ILE A 124 -12.55 10.49 -24.40
C ILE A 124 -14.08 10.39 -24.30
N LEU A 125 -14.77 10.44 -25.43
CA LEU A 125 -16.23 10.32 -25.49
C LEU A 125 -16.69 8.93 -25.06
N CYS A 126 -17.87 8.86 -24.47
CA CYS A 126 -18.55 7.62 -24.11
C CYS A 126 -18.73 6.73 -25.35
N PRO A 127 -18.25 5.47 -25.35
CA PRO A 127 -18.41 4.57 -26.49
C PRO A 127 -19.86 4.15 -26.73
N MET A 128 -20.78 4.42 -25.80
CA MET A 128 -22.16 3.97 -25.86
C MET A 128 -23.10 5.01 -26.47
N CYS A 129 -22.95 6.28 -26.11
CA CYS A 129 -23.76 7.38 -26.67
C CYS A 129 -22.97 8.27 -27.64
N GLU A 130 -21.64 8.30 -27.57
CA GLU A 130 -20.76 9.18 -28.35
C GLU A 130 -21.03 10.69 -28.21
N GLU A 131 -21.87 11.10 -27.26
CA GLU A 131 -22.33 12.49 -27.10
C GLU A 131 -21.54 13.28 -26.06
N ASP A 132 -21.03 12.63 -25.02
CA ASP A 132 -20.38 13.27 -23.87
C ASP A 132 -19.19 12.43 -23.37
N VAL A 133 -18.35 12.99 -22.51
CA VAL A 133 -17.17 12.35 -21.94
C VAL A 133 -17.56 11.11 -21.13
N GLU A 134 -16.81 10.01 -21.31
CA GLU A 134 -16.98 8.82 -20.48
C GLU A 134 -16.46 9.07 -19.06
N SER A 135 -17.30 9.64 -18.22
CA SER A 135 -17.09 9.80 -16.78
C SER A 135 -17.95 8.83 -15.98
N LEU A 136 -17.63 8.64 -14.70
CA LEU A 136 -18.46 7.85 -13.79
C LEU A 136 -19.90 8.40 -13.74
N ASP A 137 -20.06 9.71 -13.57
CA ASP A 137 -21.37 10.35 -13.48
C ASP A 137 -22.18 10.18 -14.76
N HIS A 138 -21.51 10.31 -15.91
CA HIS A 138 -22.12 10.07 -17.20
C HIS A 138 -22.58 8.61 -17.33
N LEU A 139 -21.70 7.63 -17.10
CA LEU A 139 -22.04 6.21 -17.18
C LEU A 139 -23.14 5.79 -16.20
N MET A 140 -23.19 6.37 -15.01
CA MET A 140 -24.09 5.95 -13.93
C MET A 140 -25.44 6.66 -13.94
N GLY A 141 -25.56 7.85 -14.57
CA GLY A 141 -26.78 8.64 -14.45
C GLY A 141 -27.15 9.53 -15.62
N TRP A 142 -26.21 9.94 -16.49
CA TRP A 142 -26.50 10.92 -17.55
C TRP A 142 -26.36 10.38 -18.98
N CYS A 143 -25.85 9.17 -19.15
CA CYS A 143 -25.76 8.51 -20.44
C CYS A 143 -27.16 8.09 -20.91
N SER A 144 -27.55 8.52 -22.11
CA SER A 144 -28.82 8.15 -22.75
C SER A 144 -28.99 6.62 -22.85
N TRP A 145 -27.90 5.88 -23.09
CA TRP A 145 -27.88 4.42 -23.11
C TRP A 145 -28.10 3.82 -21.72
N SER A 146 -27.40 4.35 -20.69
CA SER A 146 -27.59 3.90 -19.31
C SER A 146 -28.98 4.21 -18.77
N CYS A 147 -29.60 5.33 -19.17
CA CYS A 147 -30.99 5.67 -18.80
C CYS A 147 -32.01 4.71 -19.41
N SER A 148 -31.72 4.13 -20.59
CA SER A 148 -32.61 3.16 -21.24
C SER A 148 -32.62 1.80 -20.54
N ILE A 149 -31.65 1.51 -19.68
CA ILE A 149 -31.56 0.29 -18.88
C ILE A 149 -31.87 0.72 -17.45
N GLU A 150 -32.85 0.12 -16.76
CA GLU A 150 -33.29 0.54 -15.40
C GLU A 150 -32.23 0.29 -14.28
N PHE A 151 -30.97 0.68 -14.46
CA PHE A 151 -29.91 0.71 -13.45
C PHE A 151 -30.16 1.75 -12.34
N HIS A 152 -31.12 2.66 -12.57
CA HIS A 152 -31.42 3.80 -11.69
C HIS A 152 -31.80 3.39 -10.26
N PHE A 153 -32.47 2.25 -10.08
CA PHE A 153 -33.14 1.94 -8.81
C PHE A 153 -32.26 1.33 -7.70
N GLN A 154 -31.00 0.95 -7.97
CA GLN A 154 -30.15 0.34 -6.94
C GLN A 154 -28.88 1.10 -6.61
N MET A 155 -28.49 2.15 -7.34
CA MET A 155 -27.22 2.85 -7.09
C MET A 155 -27.40 4.24 -6.47
N VAL A 156 -28.45 4.98 -6.84
CA VAL A 156 -28.76 6.31 -6.27
C VAL A 156 -29.01 6.23 -4.77
N GLY A 157 -29.65 5.16 -4.29
CA GLY A 157 -29.85 4.88 -2.85
C GLY A 157 -28.57 4.53 -2.09
N PHE A 158 -27.48 4.14 -2.77
CA PHE A 158 -26.20 3.82 -2.12
C PHE A 158 -25.25 5.03 -2.06
N LEU A 159 -25.24 5.90 -3.08
CA LEU A 159 -24.48 7.14 -3.05
C LEU A 159 -25.07 8.15 -2.06
N SER A 160 -26.40 8.20 -1.93
CA SER A 160 -27.06 9.02 -0.91
C SER A 160 -26.85 8.51 0.53
N PHE A 161 -26.41 7.26 0.72
CA PHE A 161 -25.99 6.73 2.02
C PHE A 161 -24.51 7.01 2.34
N TRP A 162 -23.74 7.50 1.37
CA TRP A 162 -22.32 7.82 1.49
C TRP A 162 -22.03 9.34 1.44
N GLY A 163 -23.07 10.17 1.30
CA GLY A 163 -22.98 11.63 1.24
C GLY A 163 -23.55 12.35 2.47
N SER A 164 -23.53 11.76 3.66
CA SER A 164 -23.97 12.40 4.93
C SER A 164 -23.08 12.05 6.10
#